data_AF-A0A9N7NZ36-F1
#
_entry.id   AF-A0A9N7NZ36-F1
#
_cell.length_a   1.000
_cell.length_b   1.000
_cell.length_c   1.000
_cell.angle_alpha   90.00
_cell.angle_beta   90.00
_cell.angle_gamma   90.00
#
_symmetry.space_group_name_H-M   'P 1'
#
loop_
_entity.id
_entity.type
_entity.pdbx_description
1 polymer ?
#
loop_
_entity_poly.entity_id
_entity_poly.type
_entity_poly.pdbx_seq_one_letter_code
_entity_poly.pdbx_strand_id
1 'polypeptide(L)'
;QCDKCEAWQHQICALYNSKQDLEGKSYYICPSCRLFELEAKGHTSMPPALGANDLPRTKLSDHIEQRLFKNLEKERKQRAELLGKPPEE
;
A
#
# COMPACT_ATOMS: atom_id res chain seq x y z
N GLN A 1 20.20 0.64 -4.91
CA GLN A 1 20.50 -0.31 -6.00
C GLN A 1 19.73 -1.58 -5.72
N CYS A 2 19.13 -2.21 -6.74
CA CYS A 2 18.43 -3.50 -6.57
C CYS A 2 19.43 -4.64 -6.33
N ASP A 3 19.22 -5.48 -5.32
CA ASP A 3 20.14 -6.60 -5.00
C ASP A 3 20.04 -7.78 -5.98
N LYS A 4 19.05 -7.79 -6.88
CA LYS A 4 18.84 -8.86 -7.87
C LYS A 4 19.29 -8.52 -9.28
N CYS A 5 18.99 -7.31 -9.76
CA CYS A 5 19.33 -6.89 -11.13
C CYS A 5 20.37 -5.78 -11.18
N GLU A 6 20.86 -5.32 -10.02
CA GLU A 6 21.87 -4.28 -9.87
C GLU A 6 21.49 -2.91 -10.46
N ALA A 7 20.27 -2.75 -10.96
CA ALA A 7 19.77 -1.49 -11.47
C ALA A 7 19.61 -0.46 -10.35
N TRP A 8 19.95 0.79 -10.67
CA TRP A 8 19.76 1.93 -9.78
C TRP A 8 18.35 2.48 -9.91
N GLN A 9 17.75 2.82 -8.77
CA GLN A 9 16.43 3.43 -8.69
C GLN A 9 16.46 4.57 -7.68
N HIS A 10 15.70 5.62 -7.95
CA HIS A 10 15.49 6.68 -6.96
C HIS A 10 14.73 6.09 -5.76
N GLN A 11 15.17 6.39 -4.54
CA GLN A 11 14.58 5.87 -3.31
C GLN A 11 13.07 6.18 -3.22
N ILE A 12 12.66 7.39 -3.62
CA ILE A 12 11.24 7.80 -3.63
C ILE A 12 10.43 6.98 -4.64
N CYS A 13 10.93 6.82 -5.87
CA CYS A 13 10.25 6.05 -6.91
C CYS A 13 10.12 4.56 -6.54
N ALA A 14 11.10 4.05 -5.80
CA ALA A 14 11.13 2.69 -5.27
C ALA A 14 10.29 2.49 -4.01
N LEU A 15 9.74 3.57 -3.42
CA LEU A 15 9.15 3.58 -2.08
C LEU A 15 10.07 2.93 -1.03
N TYR A 16 11.39 3.07 -1.20
CA TYR A 16 12.38 2.46 -0.33
C TYR A 16 12.56 3.28 0.95
N ASN A 17 12.43 2.61 2.10
CA ASN A 17 12.59 3.22 3.42
C ASN A 17 13.87 2.73 4.10
N SER A 18 14.93 3.55 4.04
CA SER A 18 16.22 3.24 4.66
C SER A 18 16.17 3.15 6.19
N LYS A 19 15.11 3.65 6.85
CA LYS A 19 14.95 3.52 8.31
C LYS A 19 14.39 2.17 8.74
N GLN A 20 13.68 1.48 7.85
CA GLN A 20 13.22 0.10 8.07
C GLN A 20 14.32 -0.92 7.77
N ASP A 21 15.35 -0.49 7.05
CA ASP A 21 16.55 -1.27 6.83
C ASP A 21 17.40 -1.26 8.11
N LEU A 22 17.14 -2.23 9.00
CA LEU A 22 17.87 -2.43 10.25
C LEU A 22 19.36 -2.69 9.96
N GLU A 23 20.13 -1.61 9.84
CA GLU A 23 21.59 -1.63 9.63
C GLU A 23 22.02 -2.32 8.31
N GLY A 24 21.29 -2.15 7.21
CA GLY A 24 21.69 -2.69 5.90
C GLY A 24 21.52 -4.20 5.77
N LYS A 25 20.71 -4.82 6.63
CA LYS A 25 20.46 -6.28 6.64
C LYS A 25 19.25 -6.68 5.80
N SER A 26 18.49 -5.72 5.25
CA SER A 26 17.33 -6.02 4.41
C SER A 26 17.70 -5.98 2.93
N TYR A 27 17.35 -7.05 2.20
CA TYR A 27 17.48 -7.10 0.75
C TYR A 27 16.43 -6.19 0.10
N TYR A 28 16.87 -5.23 -0.71
CA TYR A 28 16.01 -4.43 -1.57
C TYR A 28 15.88 -5.06 -2.96
N ILE A 29 14.67 -5.55 -3.25
CA ILE A 29 14.28 -6.04 -4.57
C ILE A 29 13.38 -5.02 -5.25
N CYS A 30 13.74 -4.61 -6.46
CA CYS A 30 12.97 -3.60 -7.17
C CYS A 30 11.60 -4.10 -7.65
N PRO A 31 10.64 -3.19 -7.91
CA PRO A 31 9.28 -3.57 -8.32
C PRO A 31 9.24 -4.49 -9.56
N SER A 32 10.08 -4.24 -10.57
CA SER A 32 10.12 -5.08 -11.79
C SER A 32 10.58 -6.50 -11.51
N CYS A 33 11.66 -6.64 -10.74
CA CYS A 33 12.16 -7.95 -10.31
C CYS A 33 11.13 -8.69 -9.44
N ARG A 34 10.36 -7.93 -8.64
CA ARG A 34 9.33 -8.47 -7.78
C ARG A 34 8.11 -8.95 -8.55
N LEU A 35 7.64 -8.19 -9.53
CA LEU A 35 6.52 -8.59 -10.40
C LEU A 35 6.84 -9.92 -11.10
N PHE A 36 8.05 -10.04 -11.65
CA PHE A 36 8.51 -11.28 -12.27
C PHE A 36 8.48 -12.47 -11.30
N GLU A 37 8.83 -12.28 -10.02
CA GLU A 37 8.78 -13.35 -9.02
C GLU A 37 7.36 -13.78 -8.67
N LEU A 38 6.44 -12.82 -8.56
CA LEU A 38 5.03 -13.10 -8.31
C LEU A 38 4.41 -13.91 -9.45
N GLU A 39 4.76 -13.56 -10.70
CA GLU A 39 4.32 -14.26 -11.90
C GLU A 39 4.93 -15.68 -12.00
N ALA A 40 6.20 -15.85 -11.64
CA ALA A 40 6.92 -17.11 -11.85
C ALA A 40 6.81 -18.14 -10.71
N LYS A 41 6.73 -17.71 -9.43
CA LYS A 41 6.89 -18.59 -8.27
C LYS A 41 5.61 -18.84 -7.46
N GLY A 42 4.48 -18.23 -7.85
CA GLY A 42 3.29 -18.18 -7.01
C GLY A 42 3.52 -17.27 -5.80
N HIS A 43 2.44 -16.67 -5.29
CA HIS A 43 2.49 -15.63 -4.25
C HIS A 43 3.26 -16.08 -3.00
N THR A 44 4.51 -15.64 -2.85
CA THR A 44 5.18 -15.65 -1.55
C THR A 44 4.81 -14.35 -0.83
N SER A 45 3.97 -14.47 0.20
CA SER A 45 3.58 -13.35 1.06
C SER A 45 4.82 -12.72 1.68
N MET A 46 4.99 -11.40 1.52
CA MET A 46 6.01 -10.68 2.28
C MET A 46 5.47 -10.34 3.66
N PRO A 47 6.38 -10.11 4.63
CA PRO A 47 6.00 -9.38 5.83
C PRO A 47 5.31 -8.08 5.39
N PRO A 48 4.06 -7.84 5.82
CA PRO A 48 3.38 -6.60 5.49
C PRO A 48 4.19 -5.43 6.03
N ALA A 49 4.32 -4.37 5.24
CA ALA A 49 4.87 -3.12 5.74
C ALA A 49 3.97 -2.60 6.86
N LEU A 50 4.55 -2.13 7.96
CA LEU A 50 3.80 -1.44 9.01
C LEU A 50 3.10 -0.23 8.39
N GLY A 51 1.78 -0.31 8.31
CA GLY A 51 0.92 0.69 7.72
C GLY A 51 0.30 1.60 8.78
N ALA A 52 -0.41 2.62 8.31
CA ALA A 52 -1.17 3.50 9.21
C ALA A 52 -2.22 2.73 10.04
N ASN A 53 -2.74 1.62 9.51
CA ASN A 53 -3.72 0.76 10.19
C ASN A 53 -3.16 0.00 11.39
N ASP A 54 -1.83 -0.17 11.47
CA ASP A 54 -1.17 -0.84 12.59
C ASP A 54 -0.93 0.09 13.79
N LEU A 55 -1.22 1.39 13.64
CA LEU A 55 -1.09 2.35 14.73
C LEU A 55 -2.19 2.13 15.79
N PRO A 56 -1.90 2.38 17.08
CA PRO A 56 -2.91 2.30 18.13
C PRO A 56 -4.11 3.19 17.84
N ARG A 57 -5.31 2.61 17.96
CA ARG A 57 -6.55 3.34 17.75
C ARG A 57 -6.95 4.10 19.01
N THR A 58 -7.62 5.23 18.81
CA THR A 58 -8.18 6.07 19.86
C THR A 58 -9.67 6.28 19.60
N LYS A 59 -10.44 6.60 20.65
CA LYS A 59 -11.87 6.93 20.48
C LYS A 59 -12.10 8.08 19.48
N LEU A 60 -11.18 9.03 19.44
CA LEU A 60 -11.24 10.15 18.50
C LEU A 60 -10.96 9.69 17.06
N SER A 61 -9.89 8.92 16.83
CA SER A 61 -9.59 8.40 15.50
C SER A 61 -10.73 7.52 14.97
N ASP A 62 -11.29 6.66 15.83
CA ASP A 62 -12.47 5.84 15.48
C ASP A 62 -13.65 6.70 15.06
N HIS A 63 -13.95 7.76 15.81
CA HIS A 63 -15.06 8.65 15.50
C HIS A 63 -14.87 9.36 14.14
N ILE A 64 -13.65 9.86 13.88
CA ILE A 64 -13.32 10.57 12.64
C ILE A 64 -13.38 9.61 11.45
N GLU A 65 -12.72 8.46 11.54
CA GLU A 65 -12.67 7.45 10.48
C GLU A 65 -14.06 6.92 10.15
N GLN A 66 -14.86 6.53 11.16
CA GLN A 66 -16.23 6.05 10.93
C GLN A 66 -17.11 7.09 10.24
N ARG A 67 -17.00 8.37 10.64
CA ARG A 67 -17.75 9.46 10.01
C ARG A 67 -17.30 9.66 8.56
N LEU A 68 -16.00 9.59 8.30
CA LEU A 68 -15.43 9.72 6.96
C LEU A 68 -15.94 8.60 6.04
N PHE A 69 -15.84 7.34 6.46
CA PHE A 69 -16.28 6.20 5.66
C PHE A 69 -17.77 6.26 5.30
N LYS A 70 -18.64 6.61 6.27
CA LYS A 70 -20.08 6.81 6.02
C LYS A 70 -20.36 7.88 4.97
N ASN A 71 -19.61 8.99 5.01
CA ASN A 71 -19.79 10.08 4.07
C ASN A 71 -19.28 9.71 2.67
N LEU A 72 -18.13 9.03 2.58
CA LEU A 72 -17.59 8.55 1.31
C LEU A 72 -18.55 7.54 0.66
N GLU A 73 -19.11 6.61 1.42
CA GLU A 73 -20.09 5.65 0.92
C GLU A 73 -21.36 6.35 0.39
N LYS A 74 -21.87 7.32 1.14
CA LYS A 74 -23.02 8.13 0.71
C LYS A 74 -22.73 8.89 -0.58
N GLU A 75 -21.57 9.54 -0.66
CA GLU A 75 -21.16 10.30 -1.85
C GLU A 75 -21.03 9.39 -3.07
N ARG A 76 -20.39 8.23 -2.92
CA ARG A 76 -20.26 7.23 -4.00
C ARG A 76 -21.62 6.78 -4.52
N LYS A 77 -22.57 6.47 -3.62
CA LYS A 77 -23.95 6.09 -4.00
C LYS A 77 -24.66 7.21 -4.76
N GLN A 78 -24.59 8.44 -4.25
CA GLN A 78 -25.20 9.60 -4.91
C GLN A 78 -24.60 9.86 -6.29
N ARG A 79 -23.27 9.76 -6.42
CA ARG A 79 -22.56 9.90 -7.70
C ARG A 79 -22.98 8.82 -8.70
N ALA A 80 -23.09 7.58 -8.23
CA ALA A 80 -23.51 6.43 -9.03
C ALA A 80 -24.94 6.59 -9.56
N GLU A 81 -25.87 7.01 -8.69
CA GLU A 81 -27.25 7.32 -9.03
C GLU A 81 -27.35 8.42 -10.11
N LEU A 82 -26.58 9.50 -9.96
CA LEU A 82 -26.54 10.60 -10.94
C LEU A 82 -25.99 10.17 -12.30
N LEU A 83 -25.02 9.25 -12.32
CA LEU A 83 -24.39 8.76 -13.54
C LEU A 83 -25.12 7.55 -14.17
N GLY A 84 -26.12 6.99 -13.49
CA GLY A 84 -26.79 5.76 -13.92
C GLY A 84 -25.86 4.54 -13.96
N LYS A 85 -24.79 4.56 -13.17
CA LYS A 85 -23.78 3.49 -13.09
C LYS A 85 -23.86 2.80 -11.73
N PRO A 86 -23.39 1.55 -11.60
CA PRO A 86 -23.22 0.96 -10.28
C PRO A 86 -22.19 1.75 -9.46
N PRO A 87 -22.31 1.77 -8.13
CA PRO A 87 -21.30 2.39 -7.26
C PRO A 87 -19.98 1.61 -7.35
N GLU A 88 -18.93 2.26 -7.83
CA GLU A 88 -17.57 1.72 -7.89
C GLU A 88 -16.85 1.86 -6.53
N GLU A 89 -15.93 0.92 -6.23
CA GLU A 89 -15.10 0.89 -5.00
C GLU A 89 -14.01 1.97 -4.97
#